data_AF-A0A949SUW4-F1
#
_entry.id   AF-A0A949SUW4-F1
#
_cell.length_a   1.000
_cell.length_b   1.000
_cell.length_c   1.000
_cell.angle_alpha   90.00
_cell.angle_beta   90.00
_cell.angle_gamma   90.00
#
_symmetry.space_group_name_H-M   'P 1'
#
loop_
_entity.id
_entity.type
_entity.pdbx_description
1 polymer ?
#
loop_
_entity_poly.entity_id
_entity_poly.type
_entity_poly.pdbx_seq_one_letter_code
_entity_poly.pdbx_strand_id
1 'polypeptide(L)'
;MKAVRLFLTLLIALLVASCSSIRPLSSKPPYSSIKVNKPFTWGDGVILIKVEMPSGEYKPLYEDDKGYYYQAPQKITGRDSFWPLLMDGGLFLKRNLAKPDQIYIIRNQYGIPTRINIGDRADVSLPR
;
A
#
# COMPACT_ATOMS: atom_id res chain seq x y z
N MET A 1 2.95 -23.15 39.16
CA MET A 1 3.29 -21.77 38.72
C MET A 1 4.30 -21.67 37.55
N LYS A 2 5.06 -22.73 37.19
CA LYS A 2 6.03 -22.67 36.07
C LYS A 2 5.38 -22.75 34.67
N ALA A 3 4.26 -23.46 34.53
CA ALA A 3 3.56 -23.63 33.25
C ALA A 3 2.95 -22.31 32.70
N VAL A 4 2.48 -21.42 33.58
CA VAL A 4 1.88 -20.14 33.19
C VAL A 4 2.91 -19.18 32.59
N ARG A 5 4.16 -19.19 33.10
CA ARG A 5 5.23 -18.35 32.56
C ARG A 5 5.72 -18.81 31.18
N LEU A 6 5.77 -20.12 30.94
CA LEU A 6 6.14 -20.72 29.65
C LEU A 6 5.11 -20.41 28.55
N PHE A 7 3.81 -20.44 28.90
CA PHE A 7 2.74 -20.12 27.98
C PHE A 7 2.75 -18.64 27.55
N LEU A 8 3.06 -17.74 28.49
CA LEU A 8 3.13 -16.30 28.23
C LEU A 8 4.31 -15.94 27.30
N THR A 9 5.47 -16.57 27.49
CA THR A 9 6.62 -16.38 26.60
C THR A 9 6.39 -16.91 25.18
N LEU A 10 5.65 -18.02 25.04
CA LEU A 10 5.31 -18.58 23.72
C LEU A 10 4.32 -17.68 22.98
N LEU A 11 3.37 -17.07 23.70
CA LEU A 11 2.39 -16.13 23.15
C LEU A 11 3.05 -14.85 22.62
N ILE A 12 4.06 -14.34 23.34
CA ILE A 12 4.85 -13.16 22.95
C ILE A 12 5.74 -13.47 21.74
N ALA A 13 6.32 -14.68 21.66
CA ALA A 13 7.11 -15.10 20.50
C ALA A 13 6.28 -15.26 19.21
N LEU A 14 5.02 -15.70 19.32
CA LEU A 14 4.11 -15.75 18.16
C LEU A 14 3.72 -14.36 17.63
N LEU A 15 3.70 -13.34 18.49
CA LEU A 15 3.30 -11.97 18.10
C LEU A 15 4.33 -11.27 17.19
N VAL A 16 5.57 -11.77 17.09
CA VAL A 16 6.66 -11.10 16.36
C VAL A 16 6.90 -11.68 14.95
N ALA A 17 6.16 -12.71 14.52
CA ALA A 17 6.47 -13.46 13.30
C ALA A 17 5.71 -13.02 12.03
N SER A 18 5.17 -11.80 11.95
CA SER A 18 4.57 -11.30 10.69
C SER A 18 5.58 -10.50 9.87
N CYS A 19 6.62 -11.19 9.39
CA CYS A 19 7.57 -10.64 8.43
C CYS A 19 6.95 -10.75 7.02
N SER A 20 6.08 -9.80 6.64
CA SER A 20 5.53 -9.76 5.27
C SER A 20 6.60 -9.24 4.33
N SER A 21 7.28 -10.15 3.63
CA SER A 21 8.28 -9.81 2.62
C SER A 21 7.62 -9.50 1.29
N ILE A 22 7.98 -8.37 0.70
CA ILE A 22 7.51 -7.97 -0.63
C ILE A 22 8.32 -8.74 -1.67
N ARG A 23 7.62 -9.36 -2.61
CA ARG A 23 8.22 -10.18 -3.66
C ARG A 23 7.66 -9.84 -5.04
N PRO A 24 8.38 -10.17 -6.13
CA PRO A 24 7.82 -10.16 -7.47
C PRO A 24 6.53 -10.98 -7.54
N LEU A 25 5.66 -10.65 -8.50
CA LEU A 25 4.43 -11.40 -8.73
C LEU A 25 4.77 -12.86 -9.06
N SER A 26 4.34 -13.77 -8.19
CA SER A 26 4.33 -15.23 -8.42
C SER A 26 2.92 -15.77 -8.64
N SER A 27 1.91 -15.10 -8.04
CA SER A 27 0.51 -15.44 -8.19
C SER A 27 -0.19 -14.52 -9.19
N LYS A 28 -1.29 -15.01 -9.78
CA LYS A 28 -2.10 -14.22 -10.71
C LYS A 28 -2.91 -13.17 -9.93
N PRO A 29 -2.68 -11.86 -10.13
CA PRO A 29 -3.49 -10.83 -9.51
C PRO A 29 -4.93 -10.87 -10.04
N PRO A 30 -5.93 -10.45 -9.24
CA PRO A 30 -7.35 -10.50 -9.63
C PRO A 30 -7.69 -9.57 -10.80
N TYR A 31 -6.90 -8.50 -10.98
CA TYR A 31 -7.04 -7.55 -12.09
C TYR A 31 -5.69 -7.36 -12.78
N SER A 32 -5.70 -7.35 -14.12
CA SER A 32 -4.50 -7.09 -14.93
C SER A 32 -4.06 -5.62 -14.87
N SER A 33 -5.00 -4.71 -14.61
CA SER A 33 -4.76 -3.31 -14.28
C SER A 33 -5.92 -2.76 -13.44
N ILE A 34 -5.68 -1.66 -12.74
CA ILE A 34 -6.71 -0.87 -12.06
C ILE A 34 -6.67 0.53 -12.66
N LYS A 35 -7.78 0.98 -13.26
CA LYS A 35 -7.83 2.32 -13.84
C LYS A 35 -8.36 3.31 -12.81
N VAL A 36 -7.52 4.26 -12.41
CA VAL A 36 -7.95 5.42 -11.61
C VAL A 36 -8.54 6.44 -12.58
N ASN A 37 -9.84 6.69 -12.45
CA ASN A 37 -10.59 7.53 -13.40
C ASN A 37 -10.22 9.01 -13.27
N LYS A 38 -9.95 9.48 -12.04
CA LYS A 38 -9.62 10.87 -11.73
C LYS A 38 -8.48 10.93 -10.70
N PRO A 39 -7.58 11.92 -10.82
CA PRO A 39 -6.57 12.12 -9.79
C PRO A 39 -7.25 12.45 -8.46
N PHE A 40 -6.63 12.02 -7.36
CA PHE A 40 -7.15 12.28 -6.02
C PHE A 40 -6.04 12.56 -5.03
N THR A 41 -6.40 13.22 -3.93
CA THR A 41 -5.45 13.60 -2.88
C THR A 41 -5.76 12.86 -1.58
N TRP A 42 -4.72 12.52 -0.83
CA TRP A 42 -4.80 12.08 0.54
C TRP A 42 -3.87 12.92 1.44
N GLY A 43 -4.29 13.18 2.67
CA GLY A 43 -3.55 14.01 3.62
C GLY A 43 -3.73 15.52 3.40
N ASP A 44 -3.23 16.32 4.35
CA ASP A 44 -3.39 17.77 4.39
C ASP A 44 -2.08 18.55 4.11
N GLY A 45 -0.93 17.88 4.20
CA GLY A 45 0.39 18.48 4.02
C GLY A 45 0.87 19.31 5.22
N VAL A 46 0.09 19.33 6.32
CA VAL A 46 0.35 20.10 7.54
C VAL A 46 0.62 19.17 8.72
N ILE A 47 -0.26 18.18 8.92
CA ILE A 47 -0.13 17.16 9.96
C ILE A 47 0.27 15.82 9.33
N LEU A 48 -0.29 15.53 8.16
CA LEU A 48 -0.02 14.32 7.38
C LEU A 48 0.62 14.71 6.05
N ILE A 49 1.49 13.84 5.53
CA ILE A 49 2.01 13.99 4.17
C ILE A 49 0.84 14.15 3.19
N LYS A 50 0.87 15.21 2.37
CA LYS A 50 -0.06 15.34 1.24
C LYS A 50 0.45 14.48 0.11
N VAL A 51 -0.42 13.63 -0.43
CA VAL A 51 -0.12 12.71 -1.53
C VAL A 51 -1.15 12.92 -2.63
N GLU A 52 -0.68 13.13 -3.85
CA GLU A 52 -1.49 13.31 -5.05
C GLU A 52 -1.29 12.12 -5.97
N MET A 53 -2.35 11.32 -6.08
CA MET A 53 -2.38 10.11 -6.87
C MET A 53 -2.83 10.45 -8.29
N PRO A 54 -2.05 10.12 -9.33
CA PRO A 54 -2.41 10.41 -10.70
C PRO A 54 -3.56 9.53 -11.20
N SER A 55 -4.36 10.03 -12.13
CA SER A 55 -5.24 9.18 -12.93
C SER A 55 -4.46 8.30 -13.90
N GLY A 56 -5.09 7.23 -14.37
CA GLY A 56 -4.55 6.35 -15.41
C GLY A 56 -4.54 4.89 -14.99
N GLU A 57 -3.84 4.06 -15.74
CA GLU A 57 -3.79 2.62 -15.53
C GLU A 57 -2.66 2.22 -14.59
N TYR A 58 -3.04 1.61 -13.47
CA TYR A 58 -2.11 1.10 -12.47
C TYR A 58 -1.89 -0.38 -12.74
N LYS A 59 -0.63 -0.80 -12.87
CA LYS A 59 -0.28 -2.18 -13.24
C LYS A 59 0.28 -2.94 -12.04
N PRO A 60 -0.09 -4.21 -11.84
CA PRO A 60 0.45 -5.00 -10.76
C PRO A 60 1.95 -5.19 -10.97
N LEU A 61 2.75 -5.04 -9.91
CA LEU A 61 4.21 -5.13 -9.96
C LEU A 61 4.79 -6.05 -8.90
N TYR A 62 4.24 -6.01 -7.69
CA TYR A 62 4.70 -6.82 -6.56
C TYR A 62 3.51 -7.44 -5.83
N GLU A 63 3.78 -8.45 -5.01
CA GLU A 63 2.84 -8.99 -4.03
C GLU A 63 3.50 -9.20 -2.68
N ASP A 64 2.67 -9.26 -1.65
CA ASP A 64 3.02 -9.81 -0.35
C ASP A 64 1.93 -10.80 0.09
N ASP A 65 2.06 -11.30 1.32
CA ASP A 65 1.07 -12.25 1.84
C ASP A 65 -0.30 -11.61 2.05
N LYS A 66 -0.37 -10.27 2.13
CA LYS A 66 -1.60 -9.50 2.36
C LYS A 66 -2.30 -9.07 1.06
N GLY A 67 -1.59 -8.94 -0.06
CA GLY A 67 -2.18 -8.37 -1.27
C GLY A 67 -1.20 -8.09 -2.41
N TYR A 68 -1.68 -7.27 -3.33
CA TYR A 68 -1.01 -6.93 -4.59
C TYR A 68 -0.75 -5.43 -4.65
N TYR A 69 0.45 -5.07 -5.13
CA TYR A 69 0.90 -3.70 -5.34
C TYR A 69 0.70 -3.33 -6.81
N TYR A 70 -0.16 -2.35 -7.06
CA TYR A 70 -0.43 -1.80 -8.37
C TYR A 70 0.28 -0.45 -8.50
N GLN A 71 1.32 -0.39 -9.32
CA GLN A 71 2.15 0.80 -9.52
C GLN A 71 1.41 1.87 -10.32
N ALA A 72 1.50 3.13 -9.88
CA ALA A 72 0.97 4.27 -10.60
C ALA A 72 1.65 4.46 -11.98
N PRO A 73 0.93 4.99 -12.99
CA PRO A 73 1.47 5.20 -14.34
C PRO A 73 2.57 6.26 -14.40
N GLN A 74 2.61 7.16 -13.41
CA GLN A 74 3.62 8.18 -13.24
C GLN A 74 3.94 8.35 -11.75
N LYS A 75 5.01 9.09 -11.45
CA LYS A 75 5.39 9.38 -10.06
C LYS A 75 4.25 10.08 -9.31
N ILE A 76 4.13 9.72 -8.05
CA ILE A 76 3.19 10.36 -7.12
C ILE A 76 3.83 11.66 -6.65
N THR A 77 3.07 12.74 -6.73
CA THR A 77 3.48 14.04 -6.20
C THR A 77 2.99 14.20 -4.77
N GLY A 78 3.67 15.01 -3.99
CA GLY A 78 3.26 15.26 -2.62
C GLY A 78 3.92 16.46 -1.99
N ARG A 79 3.56 16.71 -0.74
CA ARG A 79 4.16 17.75 0.09
C ARG A 79 4.33 17.25 1.52
N ASP A 80 5.50 17.52 2.07
CA ASP A 80 5.84 17.27 3.46
C ASP A 80 6.41 18.56 4.05
N SER A 81 5.64 19.23 4.91
CA SER A 81 6.08 20.46 5.58
C SER A 81 6.63 21.52 4.60
N PHE A 82 5.87 21.81 3.53
CA PHE A 82 6.23 22.71 2.41
C PHE A 82 7.27 22.21 1.41
N TRP A 83 7.94 21.09 1.64
CA TRP A 83 8.87 20.51 0.66
C TRP A 83 8.12 19.67 -0.37
N PRO A 84 8.28 19.93 -1.68
CA PRO A 84 7.70 19.09 -2.72
C PRO A 84 8.37 17.72 -2.70
N LEU A 85 7.56 16.67 -2.87
CA LEU A 85 8.02 15.30 -2.92
C LEU A 85 7.60 14.65 -4.24
N LEU A 86 8.52 13.88 -4.81
CA LEU A 86 8.28 13.00 -5.94
C LEU A 86 8.61 11.58 -5.48
N MET A 87 7.61 10.69 -5.52
CA MET A 87 7.69 9.37 -4.90
C MET A 87 7.21 8.29 -5.87
N ASP A 88 7.71 7.08 -5.68
CA ASP A 88 7.10 5.89 -6.26
C ASP A 88 5.95 5.42 -5.37
N GLY A 89 4.99 4.74 -5.98
CA GLY A 89 3.90 4.13 -5.24
C GLY A 89 2.73 3.77 -6.13
N GLY A 90 1.60 3.55 -5.50
CA GLY A 90 0.36 3.28 -6.21
C GLY A 90 -0.74 2.79 -5.30
N LEU A 91 -1.56 1.88 -5.81
CA LEU A 91 -2.68 1.28 -5.09
C LEU A 91 -2.25 -0.06 -4.49
N PHE A 92 -2.76 -0.36 -3.31
CA PHE A 92 -2.62 -1.67 -2.70
C PHE A 92 -3.99 -2.35 -2.63
N LEU A 93 -4.07 -3.53 -3.22
CA LEU A 93 -5.27 -4.36 -3.21
C LEU A 93 -5.06 -5.53 -2.25
N LYS A 94 -5.73 -5.50 -1.10
CA LYS A 94 -5.73 -6.63 -0.17
C LYS A 94 -6.36 -7.86 -0.83
N ARG A 95 -5.84 -9.04 -0.50
CA ARG A 95 -6.48 -10.31 -0.87
C ARG A 95 -7.93 -10.31 -0.34
N ASN A 96 -8.84 -10.86 -1.13
CA ASN A 96 -10.28 -10.96 -0.85
C ASN A 96 -11.04 -9.63 -0.85
N LEU A 97 -10.40 -8.49 -1.13
CA LEU A 97 -11.13 -7.26 -1.43
C LEU A 97 -11.39 -7.14 -2.93
N ALA A 98 -12.60 -6.68 -3.26
CA ALA A 98 -12.96 -6.38 -4.65
C ALA A 98 -12.34 -5.06 -5.15
N LYS A 99 -11.98 -4.14 -4.25
CA LYS A 99 -11.44 -2.83 -4.59
C LYS A 99 -10.29 -2.44 -3.68
N PRO A 100 -9.31 -1.65 -4.16
CA PRO A 100 -8.23 -1.14 -3.32
C PRO A 100 -8.77 -0.12 -2.32
N ASP A 101 -8.41 -0.26 -1.05
CA ASP A 101 -8.75 0.64 0.05
C ASP A 101 -7.51 1.36 0.62
N GLN A 102 -6.34 1.08 0.05
CA GLN A 102 -5.04 1.57 0.46
C GLN A 102 -4.23 2.10 -0.72
N ILE A 103 -3.46 3.15 -0.45
CA ILE A 103 -2.31 3.51 -1.29
C ILE A 103 -1.05 3.00 -0.62
N TYR A 104 0.02 2.86 -1.41
CA TYR A 104 1.36 2.70 -0.88
C TYR A 104 2.29 3.75 -1.48
N ILE A 105 3.23 4.22 -0.68
CA ILE A 105 4.28 5.14 -1.10
C ILE A 105 5.65 4.58 -0.73
N ILE A 106 6.62 4.69 -1.63
CA ILE A 106 8.02 4.31 -1.40
C ILE A 106 8.82 5.60 -1.32
N ARG A 107 9.33 5.90 -0.11
CA ARG A 107 10.29 6.97 0.07
C ARG A 107 11.70 6.43 -0.12
N ASN A 108 12.49 7.12 -0.95
CA ASN A 108 13.91 6.84 -1.24
C ASN A 108 14.70 6.42 0.02
N GLN A 109 14.51 7.11 1.13
CA GLN A 109 15.31 6.96 2.35
C GLN A 109 15.21 5.59 3.03
N TYR A 110 14.11 4.85 2.81
CA TYR A 110 13.84 3.62 3.55
C TYR A 110 13.62 2.41 2.65
N GLY A 111 13.27 2.59 1.36
CA GLY A 111 12.98 1.50 0.42
C GLY A 111 11.75 0.63 0.76
N ILE A 112 11.18 0.79 1.96
CA ILE A 112 10.02 0.06 2.45
C ILE A 112 8.76 0.85 2.07
N PRO A 113 7.79 0.23 1.37
CA PRO A 113 6.53 0.90 1.06
C PRO A 113 5.66 1.05 2.30
N THR A 114 5.28 2.28 2.58
CA THR A 114 4.30 2.62 3.62
C THR A 114 2.90 2.53 3.03
N ARG A 115 2.02 1.75 3.64
CA ARG A 115 0.61 1.64 3.23
C ARG A 115 -0.26 2.59 4.05
N ILE A 116 -1.21 3.22 3.38
CA ILE A 116 -2.06 4.25 3.96
C ILE A 116 -3.50 3.97 3.55
N ASN A 117 -4.41 3.90 4.52
CA ASN A 117 -5.84 3.74 4.24
C ASN A 117 -6.40 5.02 3.61
N ILE A 118 -7.04 4.87 2.46
CA ILE A 118 -7.67 5.97 1.72
C ILE A 118 -9.19 5.93 1.78
N GLY A 119 -9.79 4.83 2.25
CA GLY A 119 -11.24 4.64 2.23
C GLY A 119 -11.77 4.61 0.79
N ASP A 120 -12.88 5.31 0.54
CA ASP A 120 -13.54 5.33 -0.77
C ASP A 120 -13.09 6.48 -1.69
N ARG A 121 -11.92 7.09 -1.43
CA ARG A 121 -11.43 8.25 -2.19
C ARG A 121 -11.03 7.92 -3.63
N ALA A 122 -10.66 6.68 -3.91
CA ALA A 122 -10.24 6.28 -5.25
C ALA A 122 -11.45 5.93 -6.11
N ASP A 123 -11.71 6.76 -7.12
CA ASP A 123 -12.63 6.46 -8.21
C ASP A 123 -11.93 5.52 -9.20
N VAL A 124 -12.24 4.22 -9.12
CA VAL A 124 -11.55 3.17 -9.88
C VAL A 124 -12.48 2.35 -10.75
N SER A 125 -12.00 2.02 -11.95
CA SER A 125 -12.57 1.01 -12.83
C SER A 125 -11.68 -0.24 -12.80
N LEU A 126 -12.31 -1.41 -12.68
CA LEU A 126 -11.64 -2.70 -12.49
C LEU A 126 -11.90 -3.60 -13.69
N PRO A 127 -11.12 -3.47 -14.78
CA PRO A 127 -11.23 -4.38 -15.92
C PRO A 127 -10.84 -5.79 -15.47
N ARG A 128 -11.74 -6.76 -15.71
CA ARG A 128 -11.51 -8.18 -15.42
C ARG A 128 -10.61 -8.82 -16.47
#